data_AF-A0A0F6TQ68-F1
#
_entry.id   AF-A0A0F6TQ68-F1
#
_cell.length_a   1.000
_cell.length_b   1.000
_cell.length_c   1.000
_cell.angle_alpha   90.00
_cell.angle_beta   90.00
_cell.angle_gamma   90.00
#
_symmetry.space_group_name_H-M   'P 1'
#
loop_
_entity.id
_entity.type
_entity.pdbx_description
1 polymer ?
#
loop_
_entity_poly.entity_id
_entity_poly.type
_entity_poly.pdbx_seq_one_letter_code
_entity_poly.pdbx_strand_id
1 'polypeptide(L)'
;MSQKSNQDFEAKLLASKVMLNSAEISSTFADKFINWIVAGSGALLSVIFSTQTSLLTEQNSQLFMSSAYIYIFIVLPMTCLSKLLTSAIQGMAISATRMEAHMKNNNHIEDLDMNAFMKEVESSTLPGFKWFVARSFNKIRGGDIFSANRNIYRCAQLQTYLMVIILILAIVSIYKLLSII
;
A
#
# COMPACT_ATOMS: atom_id res chain seq x y z
N MET A 1 -12.12 -8.10 -36.90
CA MET A 1 -11.68 -7.11 -35.90
C MET A 1 -10.95 -6.00 -36.65
N SER A 2 -11.40 -4.74 -36.56
CA SER A 2 -10.79 -3.63 -37.31
C SER A 2 -9.39 -3.32 -36.78
N GLN A 3 -8.43 -2.93 -37.63
CA GLN A 3 -7.08 -2.52 -37.21
C GLN A 3 -7.09 -1.50 -36.06
N LYS A 4 -8.09 -0.61 -36.04
CA LYS A 4 -8.32 0.36 -34.96
C LYS A 4 -8.57 -0.29 -33.59
N SER A 5 -9.30 -1.41 -33.56
CA SER A 5 -9.59 -2.14 -32.32
C SER A 5 -8.34 -2.78 -31.71
N ASN A 6 -7.37 -3.18 -32.52
CA ASN A 6 -6.11 -3.73 -32.03
C ASN A 6 -5.22 -2.63 -31.43
N GLN A 7 -5.13 -1.48 -32.11
CA GLN A 7 -4.38 -0.33 -31.59
C GLN A 7 -4.94 0.18 -30.25
N ASP A 8 -6.26 0.28 -30.12
CA ASP A 8 -6.90 0.68 -28.86
C ASP A 8 -6.64 -0.31 -27.73
N PHE A 9 -6.58 -1.61 -28.05
CA PHE A 9 -6.27 -2.66 -27.07
C PHE A 9 -4.81 -2.59 -26.63
N GLU A 10 -3.87 -2.47 -27.57
CA GLU A 10 -2.44 -2.33 -27.28
C GLU A 10 -2.14 -1.09 -26.44
N ALA A 11 -2.79 0.05 -26.74
CA ALA A 11 -2.66 1.27 -25.97
C ALA A 11 -3.15 1.09 -24.51
N LYS A 12 -4.29 0.42 -24.32
CA LYS A 12 -4.83 0.11 -22.98
C LYS A 12 -3.92 -0.85 -22.22
N LEU A 13 -3.36 -1.86 -22.89
CA LEU A 13 -2.42 -2.80 -22.31
C LEU A 13 -1.15 -2.09 -21.86
N LEU A 14 -0.57 -1.25 -22.72
CA LEU A 14 0.61 -0.46 -22.39
C LEU A 14 0.36 0.48 -21.21
N ALA A 15 -0.74 1.24 -21.24
CA ALA A 15 -1.12 2.11 -20.14
C ALA A 15 -1.29 1.34 -18.83
N SER A 16 -1.88 0.14 -18.90
CA SER A 16 -2.07 -0.72 -17.74
C SER A 16 -0.75 -1.23 -17.15
N LYS A 17 0.24 -1.57 -18.00
CA LYS A 17 1.59 -1.97 -17.54
C LYS A 17 2.33 -0.80 -16.90
N VAL A 18 2.26 0.37 -17.53
CA VAL A 18 2.84 1.61 -16.98
C VAL A 18 2.23 1.93 -15.63
N MET A 19 0.90 1.85 -15.49
CA MET A 19 0.22 2.07 -14.20
C MET A 19 0.68 1.11 -13.11
N LEU A 20 0.83 -0.18 -13.44
CA LEU A 20 1.28 -1.19 -12.47
C LEU A 20 2.72 -0.95 -12.03
N ASN A 21 3.63 -0.68 -12.97
CA ASN A 21 5.02 -0.36 -12.68
C ASN A 21 5.16 0.95 -11.88
N SER A 22 4.40 1.98 -12.24
CA SER A 22 4.34 3.22 -11.47
C SER A 22 3.81 2.98 -10.05
N ALA A 23 2.77 2.17 -9.89
CA ALA A 23 2.23 1.82 -8.59
C ALA A 23 3.27 1.11 -7.72
N GLU A 24 4.02 0.16 -8.28
CA GLU A 24 5.10 -0.55 -7.59
C GLU A 24 6.23 0.39 -7.13
N ILE A 25 6.72 1.24 -8.04
CA ILE A 25 7.78 2.22 -7.73
C ILE A 25 7.32 3.20 -6.66
N SER A 26 6.13 3.79 -6.83
CA SER A 26 5.56 4.72 -5.85
C SER A 26 5.34 4.07 -4.49
N SER A 27 4.82 2.84 -4.46
CA SER A 27 4.61 2.08 -3.22
C SER A 27 5.93 1.78 -2.51
N THR A 28 6.97 1.39 -3.25
CA THR A 28 8.30 1.11 -2.69
C THR A 28 8.96 2.37 -2.13
N PHE A 29 8.82 3.51 -2.83
CA PHE A 29 9.29 4.79 -2.33
C PHE A 29 8.56 5.20 -1.05
N ALA A 30 7.21 5.09 -1.05
CA ALA A 30 6.39 5.43 0.11
C ALA A 30 6.73 4.55 1.32
N ASP A 31 6.94 3.25 1.13
CA ASP A 31 7.35 2.34 2.21
C ASP A 31 8.70 2.73 2.83
N LYS A 32 9.72 2.99 2.00
CA LYS A 32 11.03 3.46 2.47
C LYS A 32 10.91 4.76 3.25
N PHE A 33 10.14 5.71 2.73
CA PHE A 33 9.97 7.01 3.36
C PHE A 33 9.20 6.93 4.69
N ILE A 34 8.13 6.12 4.76
CA ILE A 34 7.40 5.89 6.02
C ILE A 34 8.30 5.23 7.06
N ASN A 35 9.05 4.19 6.68
CA ASN A 35 9.98 3.53 7.61
C ASN A 35 11.05 4.52 8.11
N TRP A 36 11.55 5.40 7.24
CA TRP A 36 12.49 6.45 7.63
C TRP A 36 11.86 7.46 8.60
N ILE A 37 10.64 7.95 8.33
CA ILE A 37 9.93 8.86 9.25
C ILE A 37 9.71 8.21 10.60
N VAL A 38 9.17 7.00 10.64
CA VAL A 38 8.82 6.31 11.89
C VAL A 38 10.07 5.96 12.69
N ALA A 39 11.15 5.53 12.03
CA ALA A 39 12.42 5.30 12.71
C ALA A 39 13.01 6.61 13.26
N GLY A 40 13.06 7.67 12.43
CA GLY A 40 13.64 8.96 12.81
C GLY A 40 12.86 9.67 13.92
N SER A 41 11.53 9.72 13.79
CA SER A 41 10.65 10.28 14.82
C SER A 41 10.66 9.44 16.09
N GLY A 42 10.64 8.10 16.00
CA GLY A 42 10.77 7.22 17.16
C GLY A 42 12.10 7.43 17.91
N ALA A 43 13.21 7.59 17.20
CA ALA A 43 14.51 7.88 17.79
C ALA A 43 14.53 9.26 18.48
N LEU A 44 14.02 10.30 17.80
CA LEU A 44 13.93 11.65 18.38
C LEU A 44 13.05 11.66 19.64
N LEU A 45 11.89 11.00 19.57
CA LEU A 45 11.02 10.80 20.71
C LEU A 45 11.78 10.14 21.85
N SER A 46 12.47 9.03 21.60
CA SER A 46 13.24 8.31 22.63
C SER A 46 14.27 9.21 23.32
N VAL A 47 14.94 10.10 22.58
CA VAL A 47 15.90 11.07 23.15
C VAL A 47 15.17 12.07 24.05
N ILE A 48 14.05 12.64 23.59
CA ILE A 48 13.23 13.57 24.40
C ILE A 48 12.69 12.87 25.65
N PHE A 49 12.22 11.62 25.52
CA PHE A 49 11.76 10.78 26.64
C PHE A 49 12.87 10.59 27.67
N SER A 50 14.08 10.26 27.23
CA SER A 50 15.20 10.02 28.14
C SER A 50 15.66 11.26 28.89
N THR A 51 15.55 12.45 28.28
CA THR A 51 16.04 13.71 28.85
C THR A 51 15.05 14.39 29.80
N GLN A 52 13.75 14.14 29.65
CA GLN A 52 12.68 14.85 30.38
C GLN A 52 12.15 14.12 31.62
N THR A 53 12.72 12.96 31.98
CA THR A 53 12.27 12.17 33.13
C THR A 53 12.35 12.92 34.46
N SER A 54 13.19 13.94 34.58
CA SER A 54 13.34 14.79 35.78
C SER A 54 12.43 16.03 35.82
N LEU A 55 11.78 16.40 34.71
CA LEU A 55 11.02 17.65 34.55
C LEU A 55 9.49 17.46 34.48
N LEU A 56 9.00 16.28 34.84
CA LEU A 56 7.57 15.94 34.83
C LEU A 56 6.83 16.64 35.98
N THR A 57 6.52 17.93 35.79
CA THR A 57 5.46 18.63 36.53
C THR A 57 4.09 18.13 36.04
N GLU A 58 3.05 18.15 36.89
CA GLU A 58 1.71 17.65 36.53
C GLU A 58 1.20 18.20 35.18
N GLN A 59 1.43 19.49 34.91
CA GLN A 59 0.99 20.13 33.66
C GLN A 59 1.74 19.63 32.40
N ASN A 60 3.02 19.29 32.53
CA ASN A 60 3.84 18.76 31.44
C ASN A 60 3.52 17.29 31.15
N SER A 61 3.04 16.55 32.16
CA SER A 61 2.68 15.14 32.02
C SER A 61 1.52 14.91 31.04
N GLN A 62 0.56 15.83 30.96
CA GLN A 62 -0.60 15.69 30.07
C GLN A 62 -0.21 15.86 28.60
N LEU A 63 0.57 16.90 28.27
CA LEU A 63 1.05 17.13 26.89
C LEU A 63 1.91 15.97 26.41
N PHE A 64 2.77 15.46 27.29
CA PHE A 64 3.62 14.29 27.05
C PHE A 64 2.83 13.00 26.82
N MET A 65 1.82 12.70 27.63
CA MET A 65 0.96 11.53 27.42
C MET A 65 0.18 11.64 26.10
N SER A 66 -0.24 12.86 25.72
CA SER A 66 -0.97 13.08 24.48
C SER A 66 -0.13 12.83 23.23
N SER A 67 1.15 13.20 23.22
CA SER A 67 2.05 12.96 22.08
C SER A 67 2.42 11.48 21.97
N ALA A 68 2.74 10.83 23.09
CA ALA A 68 2.97 9.40 23.15
C ALA A 68 1.76 8.60 22.63
N TYR A 69 0.56 9.02 23.03
CA TYR A 69 -0.70 8.39 22.60
C TYR A 69 -0.91 8.52 21.09
N ILE A 70 -0.76 9.72 20.52
CA ILE A 70 -0.89 9.93 19.06
C ILE A 70 0.11 9.04 18.31
N TYR A 71 1.35 8.98 18.78
CA TYR A 71 2.38 8.21 18.12
C TYR A 71 2.10 6.69 18.16
N ILE A 72 1.81 6.16 19.35
CA ILE A 72 1.63 4.71 19.54
C ILE A 72 0.30 4.22 18.95
N PHE A 73 -0.80 4.95 19.16
CA PHE A 73 -2.14 4.47 18.81
C PHE A 73 -2.63 4.94 17.44
N ILE A 74 -1.98 5.93 16.82
CA ILE A 74 -2.38 6.41 15.49
C ILE A 74 -1.28 6.14 14.46
N VAL A 75 -0.05 6.62 14.70
CA VAL A 75 1.03 6.52 13.70
C VAL A 75 1.45 5.05 13.46
N LEU A 76 1.62 4.25 14.51
CA LEU A 76 2.01 2.84 14.36
C LEU A 76 0.96 1.98 13.62
N PRO A 77 -0.34 2.01 13.98
CA PRO A 77 -1.36 1.27 13.22
C PRO A 77 -1.48 1.73 11.76
N MET A 78 -1.39 3.04 11.50
CA MET A 78 -1.38 3.55 10.12
C MET A 78 -0.17 3.07 9.32
N THR A 79 1.00 2.97 9.97
CA THR A 79 2.21 2.39 9.37
C THR A 79 2.01 0.91 9.03
N CYS A 80 1.38 0.15 9.93
CA CYS A 80 1.04 -1.24 9.68
C CYS A 80 0.10 -1.38 8.48
N LEU A 81 -0.95 -0.55 8.41
CA LEU A 81 -1.87 -0.52 7.28
C LEU A 81 -1.15 -0.18 5.97
N SER A 82 -0.24 0.79 5.99
CA SER A 82 0.57 1.12 4.82
C SER A 82 1.44 -0.06 4.38
N LYS A 83 2.02 -0.84 5.31
CA LYS A 83 2.80 -2.04 4.97
C LYS A 83 1.96 -3.14 4.34
N LEU A 84 0.72 -3.31 4.79
CA LEU A 84 -0.23 -4.23 4.17
C LEU A 84 -0.57 -3.81 2.73
N LEU A 85 -0.69 -2.51 2.47
CA LEU A 85 -0.88 -2.00 1.11
C LEU A 85 0.37 -2.23 0.24
N THR A 86 1.56 -1.95 0.78
CA THR A 86 2.83 -2.21 0.08
C THR A 86 2.96 -3.67 -0.34
N SER A 87 2.72 -4.60 0.58
CA SER A 87 2.85 -6.04 0.30
C SER A 87 1.85 -6.50 -0.75
N ALA A 88 0.61 -5.99 -0.71
CA ALA A 88 -0.40 -6.28 -1.72
C ALA A 88 0.02 -5.76 -3.11
N ILE A 89 0.48 -4.50 -3.21
CA ILE A 89 0.89 -3.89 -4.48
C ILE A 89 2.08 -4.66 -5.08
N GLN A 90 3.12 -4.93 -4.26
CA GLN A 90 4.30 -5.68 -4.70
C GLN A 90 3.95 -7.13 -5.07
N GLY A 91 3.09 -7.80 -4.29
CA GLY A 91 2.65 -9.16 -4.58
C GLY A 91 1.95 -9.25 -5.94
N MET A 92 1.13 -8.27 -6.28
CA MET A 92 0.46 -8.22 -7.58
C MET A 92 1.42 -7.87 -8.72
N ALA A 93 2.34 -6.93 -8.54
CA ALA A 93 3.33 -6.56 -9.56
C ALA A 93 4.28 -7.73 -9.89
N ILE A 94 4.77 -8.43 -8.86
CA ILE A 94 5.59 -9.64 -9.00
C ILE A 94 4.79 -10.77 -9.66
N SER A 95 3.51 -10.94 -9.30
CA SER A 95 2.66 -11.97 -9.92
C SER A 95 2.42 -11.69 -11.40
N ALA A 96 2.20 -10.42 -11.78
CA ALA A 96 2.00 -10.03 -13.18
C ALA A 96 3.27 -10.28 -14.02
N THR A 97 4.44 -9.87 -13.51
CA THR A 97 5.73 -10.10 -14.21
C THR A 97 6.06 -11.59 -14.33
N ARG A 98 5.82 -12.39 -13.28
CA ARG A 98 5.98 -13.86 -13.33
C ARG A 98 4.99 -14.51 -14.30
N MET A 99 3.74 -14.06 -14.32
CA MET A 99 2.75 -14.55 -15.26
C MET A 99 3.19 -14.26 -16.70
N GLU A 100 3.62 -13.04 -17.01
CA GLU A 100 4.13 -12.69 -18.35
C GLU A 100 5.34 -13.55 -18.76
N ALA A 101 6.29 -13.78 -17.84
CA ALA A 101 7.43 -14.65 -18.09
C ALA A 101 7.00 -16.11 -18.33
N HIS A 102 6.03 -16.60 -17.57
CA HIS A 102 5.48 -17.94 -17.73
C HIS A 102 4.72 -18.08 -19.06
N MET A 103 3.96 -17.05 -19.49
CA MET A 103 3.29 -17.02 -20.78
C MET A 103 4.26 -17.02 -21.95
N LYS A 104 5.40 -16.33 -21.82
CA LYS A 104 6.42 -16.29 -22.86
C LYS A 104 7.14 -17.64 -23.03
N ASN A 105 7.32 -18.38 -21.95
CA ASN A 105 8.07 -19.64 -21.96
C ASN A 105 7.20 -20.87 -22.23
N ASN A 106 5.91 -20.83 -21.90
CA ASN A 106 5.00 -21.96 -22.04
C ASN A 106 3.88 -21.63 -23.04
N ASN A 107 3.91 -22.24 -24.23
CA ASN A 107 2.86 -22.11 -25.25
C ASN A 107 1.52 -22.78 -24.86
N HIS A 108 1.41 -23.39 -23.68
CA HIS A 108 0.26 -24.22 -23.27
C HIS A 108 -0.82 -23.47 -22.46
N ILE A 109 -0.90 -22.15 -22.57
CA ILE A 109 -1.91 -21.37 -21.82
C ILE A 109 -3.31 -21.48 -22.45
N GLU A 110 -3.41 -21.97 -23.68
CA GLU A 110 -4.67 -22.05 -24.43
C GLU A 110 -5.74 -22.92 -23.74
N ASP A 111 -5.34 -23.86 -22.87
CA ASP A 111 -6.26 -24.77 -22.15
C ASP A 111 -6.53 -24.39 -20.68
N LEU A 112 -6.07 -23.23 -20.21
CA LEU A 112 -6.26 -22.86 -18.81
C LEU A 112 -7.72 -22.45 -18.54
N ASP A 113 -8.45 -23.27 -17.77
CA ASP A 113 -9.77 -22.88 -17.26
C ASP A 113 -9.63 -21.72 -16.25
N MET A 114 -9.77 -20.50 -16.76
CA MET A 114 -9.72 -19.27 -15.99
C MET A 114 -10.75 -19.23 -14.86
N ASN A 115 -11.88 -19.93 -14.98
CA ASN A 115 -12.88 -19.96 -13.92
C ASN A 115 -12.43 -20.85 -12.76
N ALA A 116 -11.84 -22.02 -13.07
CA ALA A 116 -11.23 -22.88 -12.05
C ALA A 116 -10.09 -22.16 -11.34
N PHE A 117 -9.21 -21.48 -12.08
CA PHE A 117 -8.14 -20.67 -11.51
C PHE A 117 -8.66 -19.57 -10.59
N MET A 118 -9.63 -18.75 -11.04
CA MET A 118 -10.21 -17.69 -10.20
C MET A 118 -10.88 -18.25 -8.95
N LYS A 119 -11.58 -19.38 -9.06
CA LYS A 119 -12.22 -20.04 -7.92
C LYS A 119 -11.20 -20.51 -6.89
N GLU A 120 -10.06 -21.03 -7.33
CA GLU A 120 -8.96 -21.47 -6.46
C GLU A 120 -8.27 -20.29 -5.76
N VAL A 121 -8.08 -19.16 -6.47
CA VAL A 121 -7.55 -17.95 -5.84
C VAL A 121 -8.53 -17.36 -4.82
N GLU A 122 -9.83 -17.37 -5.13
CA GLU A 122 -10.88 -16.88 -4.23
C GLU A 122 -11.03 -17.77 -2.98
N SER A 123 -10.93 -19.10 -3.12
CA SER A 123 -10.99 -20.04 -2.00
C SER A 123 -9.80 -19.88 -1.05
N SER A 124 -8.61 -19.62 -1.61
CA SER A 124 -7.35 -19.41 -0.89
C SER A 124 -7.22 -18.02 -0.24
N THR A 125 -8.08 -17.07 -0.61
CA THR A 125 -8.06 -15.71 -0.04
C THR A 125 -8.69 -15.68 1.35
N LEU A 126 -8.11 -14.92 2.28
CA LEU A 126 -8.66 -14.70 3.62
C LEU A 126 -10.12 -14.18 3.56
N PRO A 127 -11.01 -14.62 4.47
CA PRO A 127 -12.43 -14.26 4.44
C PRO A 127 -12.70 -12.75 4.32
N GLY A 128 -11.94 -11.90 5.03
CA GLY A 128 -12.09 -10.45 4.98
C GLY A 128 -11.75 -9.82 3.62
N PHE A 129 -10.95 -10.49 2.81
CA PHE A 129 -10.53 -10.03 1.48
C PHE A 129 -11.28 -10.70 0.32
N LYS A 130 -12.04 -11.78 0.60
CA LYS A 130 -12.80 -12.52 -0.43
C LYS A 130 -13.71 -11.60 -1.23
N TRP A 131 -14.45 -10.70 -0.57
CA TRP A 131 -15.33 -9.76 -1.27
C TRP A 131 -14.58 -8.87 -2.27
N PHE A 132 -13.37 -8.41 -1.92
CA PHE A 132 -12.56 -7.58 -2.79
C PHE A 132 -12.03 -8.35 -4.01
N VAL A 133 -11.57 -9.58 -3.78
CA VAL A 133 -11.09 -10.49 -4.84
C VAL A 133 -12.24 -10.89 -5.76
N ALA A 134 -13.37 -11.34 -5.21
CA ALA A 134 -14.57 -11.70 -5.94
C ALA A 134 -15.09 -10.52 -6.79
N ARG A 135 -15.11 -9.31 -6.24
CA ARG A 135 -15.49 -8.10 -6.99
C ARG A 135 -14.54 -7.82 -8.14
N SER A 136 -13.26 -8.09 -7.98
CA SER A 136 -12.26 -7.91 -9.05
C SER A 136 -12.42 -8.98 -10.14
N PHE A 137 -12.64 -10.24 -9.75
CA PHE A 137 -12.90 -11.34 -10.69
C PHE A 137 -14.21 -11.17 -11.46
N ASN A 138 -15.26 -10.65 -10.82
CA ASN A 138 -16.51 -10.36 -11.52
C ASN A 138 -16.33 -9.30 -12.62
N LYS A 139 -15.43 -8.31 -12.43
CA LYS A 139 -15.09 -7.35 -13.49
C LYS A 139 -14.29 -7.98 -14.62
N ILE A 140 -13.36 -8.89 -14.30
CA ILE A 140 -12.58 -9.62 -15.30
C ILE A 140 -13.51 -10.51 -16.13
N ARG A 141 -14.47 -11.21 -15.50
CA ARG A 141 -15.51 -11.99 -16.20
C ARG A 141 -16.38 -11.11 -17.10
N GLY A 142 -16.61 -9.85 -16.73
CA GLY A 142 -17.28 -8.85 -17.57
C GLY A 142 -16.43 -8.28 -18.71
N GLY A 143 -15.22 -8.80 -18.94
CA GLY A 143 -14.30 -8.36 -20.00
C GLY A 143 -13.42 -7.16 -19.62
N ASP A 144 -13.52 -6.64 -18.40
CA ASP A 144 -12.69 -5.51 -17.93
C ASP A 144 -11.43 -6.02 -17.21
N ILE A 145 -10.50 -6.55 -18.01
CA ILE A 145 -9.23 -7.12 -17.55
C ILE A 145 -8.33 -6.03 -16.92
N PHE A 146 -8.48 -4.78 -17.36
CA PHE A 146 -7.69 -3.63 -16.87
C PHE A 146 -8.21 -3.04 -15.55
N SER A 147 -9.36 -3.50 -15.07
CA SER A 147 -9.96 -3.01 -13.81
C SER A 147 -9.09 -3.30 -12.59
N ALA A 148 -8.41 -4.44 -12.55
CA ALA A 148 -7.52 -4.81 -11.45
C ALA A 148 -6.37 -3.80 -11.33
N ASN A 149 -5.66 -3.53 -12.43
CA ASN A 149 -4.51 -2.60 -12.43
C ASN A 149 -4.91 -1.17 -12.03
N ARG A 150 -6.11 -0.71 -12.41
CA ARG A 150 -6.64 0.58 -11.95
C ARG A 150 -6.92 0.60 -10.44
N ASN A 151 -7.42 -0.50 -9.88
CA ASN A 151 -7.60 -0.60 -8.43
C ASN A 151 -6.25 -0.59 -7.69
N ILE A 152 -5.24 -1.29 -8.23
CA ILE A 152 -3.88 -1.30 -7.66
C ILE A 152 -3.29 0.11 -7.66
N TYR A 153 -3.42 0.83 -8.77
CA TYR A 153 -2.97 2.21 -8.86
C TYR A 153 -3.67 3.12 -7.85
N ARG A 154 -4.97 2.94 -7.62
CA ARG A 154 -5.71 3.65 -6.56
C ARG A 154 -5.21 3.28 -5.16
N CYS A 155 -4.85 2.03 -4.91
CA CYS A 155 -4.24 1.62 -3.65
C CYS A 155 -2.87 2.30 -3.44
N ALA A 156 -2.06 2.44 -4.48
CA ALA A 156 -0.79 3.17 -4.41
C ALA A 156 -0.98 4.67 -4.13
N GLN A 157 -2.02 5.28 -4.73
CA GLN A 157 -2.41 6.66 -4.40
C GLN A 157 -2.85 6.79 -2.93
N LEU A 158 -3.69 5.86 -2.44
CA LEU A 158 -4.12 5.82 -1.04
C LEU A 158 -2.92 5.70 -0.09
N GLN A 159 -1.95 4.85 -0.43
CA GLN A 159 -0.71 4.70 0.33
C GLN A 159 0.09 6.00 0.37
N THR A 160 0.14 6.76 -0.72
CA THR A 160 0.81 8.07 -0.77
C THR A 160 0.09 9.09 0.11
N TYR A 161 -1.24 9.08 0.16
CA TYR A 161 -1.99 9.92 1.09
C TYR A 161 -1.74 9.52 2.55
N LEU A 162 -1.71 8.22 2.86
CA LEU A 162 -1.37 7.72 4.20
C LEU A 162 0.03 8.16 4.62
N MET A 163 1.00 8.11 3.72
CA MET A 163 2.36 8.60 3.95
C MET A 163 2.37 10.07 4.37
N VAL A 164 1.64 10.94 3.67
CA VAL A 164 1.54 12.37 4.01
C VAL A 164 0.87 12.57 5.38
N ILE A 165 -0.19 11.82 5.68
CA ILE A 165 -0.85 11.90 6.99
C ILE A 165 0.09 11.46 8.12
N ILE A 166 0.82 10.37 7.94
CA ILE A 166 1.82 9.88 8.90
C ILE A 166 2.90 10.96 9.14
N LEU A 167 3.40 11.59 8.07
CA LEU A 167 4.37 12.69 8.18
C LEU A 167 3.83 13.85 9.02
N ILE A 168 2.60 14.32 8.72
CA ILE A 168 1.98 15.43 9.44
C ILE A 168 1.80 15.07 10.93
N LEU A 169 1.30 13.87 11.22
CA LEU A 169 1.10 13.40 12.60
C LEU A 169 2.43 13.29 13.36
N ALA A 170 3.49 12.81 12.71
CA ALA A 170 4.82 12.75 13.31
C ALA A 170 5.35 14.16 13.65
N ILE A 171 5.21 15.12 12.72
CA ILE A 171 5.60 16.52 12.96
C ILE A 171 4.79 17.13 14.11
N VAL A 172 3.47 16.96 14.12
CA VAL A 172 2.60 17.48 15.19
C VAL A 172 2.98 16.87 16.55
N SER A 173 3.26 15.57 16.59
CA SER A 173 3.69 14.89 17.81
C SER A 173 5.01 15.44 18.34
N ILE A 174 5.99 15.66 17.46
CA ILE A 174 7.30 16.24 17.83
C ILE A 174 7.13 17.68 18.28
N TYR A 175 6.37 18.50 17.55
CA TYR A 175 6.13 19.91 17.90
C TYR A 175 5.50 20.06 19.29
N LYS A 176 4.49 19.24 19.60
CA LYS A 176 3.87 19.22 20.93
C LYS A 176 4.83 18.86 22.06
N LEU A 177 5.82 18.01 21.79
CA LEU A 177 6.86 17.67 22.77
C LEU A 177 7.89 18.78 22.90
N LEU A 178 8.29 19.40 21.80
CA LEU A 178 9.23 20.51 21.82
C LEU A 178 8.64 21.74 22.53
N SER A 179 7.33 21.97 22.48
CA SER A 179 6.69 23.07 23.22
C SER A 179 6.70 22.90 24.75
N ILE A 180 7.10 21.73 25.26
CA ILE A 180 7.26 21.48 26.70
C ILE A 180 8.68 21.89 27.16
N ILE A 181 9.65 21.93 26.25
CA ILE A 181 11.05 22.31 26.49
C ILE A 181 11.17 23.82 26.50
#